data_AF-N1UP14-F1
#
_entry.id   AF-N1UP14-F1
#
_cell.length_a   1.000
_cell.length_b   1.000
_cell.length_c   1.000
_cell.angle_alpha   90.00
_cell.angle_beta   90.00
_cell.angle_gamma   90.00
#
_symmetry.space_group_name_H-M   'P 1'
#
loop_
_entity.id
_entity.type
_entity.pdbx_description
1 polymer ?
#
loop_
_entity_poly.entity_id
_entity_poly.type
_entity_poly.pdbx_seq_one_letter_code
_entity_poly.pdbx_strand_id
1 'polypeptide(L)'
;MSVAFSSGFASHIEAMLEWRAGLGYAQTLVYPMQSFDRFCTAHRPGETFVSRELVTAWCEEGARVQWPAYKAHAIREFGKYLKMVDIDAFVLPAEWINQPARSLPHIFTDEELTTFFLAADSFTACPASPFREYTIPVVFRLMLGCGLRPQEARRLHRRDVDLDKAIVLIEQTKRNKDRRVPIDAG
;
A
#
# COMPACT_ATOMS: atom_id res chain seq x y z
N MET A 1 -4.23 -13.84 -8.96
CA MET A 1 -5.38 -14.35 -8.18
C MET A 1 -6.53 -13.41 -8.48
N SER A 2 -7.60 -13.88 -9.12
CA SER A 2 -8.81 -13.06 -9.25
C SER A 2 -9.36 -12.83 -7.85
N VAL A 3 -9.60 -11.58 -7.53
CA VAL A 3 -10.27 -11.22 -6.28
C VAL A 3 -11.75 -11.45 -6.52
N ALA A 4 -12.33 -12.43 -5.84
CA ALA A 4 -13.77 -12.68 -5.91
C ALA A 4 -14.48 -11.87 -4.82
N PHE A 5 -15.47 -11.08 -5.22
CA PHE A 5 -16.42 -10.41 -4.34
C PHE A 5 -17.75 -11.16 -4.35
N SER A 6 -18.51 -11.10 -3.25
CA SER A 6 -19.65 -11.99 -3.02
C SER A 6 -20.88 -11.31 -2.43
N SER A 7 -20.76 -10.07 -1.93
CA SER A 7 -21.89 -9.33 -1.36
C SER A 7 -22.79 -8.74 -2.45
N GLY A 8 -23.91 -8.14 -2.04
CA GLY A 8 -24.78 -7.36 -2.94
C GLY A 8 -24.07 -6.18 -3.63
N PHE A 9 -22.88 -5.78 -3.16
CA PHE A 9 -22.07 -4.72 -3.74
C PHE A 9 -20.98 -5.23 -4.69
N ALA A 10 -20.82 -6.54 -4.86
CA ALA A 10 -19.70 -7.16 -5.58
C ALA A 10 -19.46 -6.56 -6.97
N SER A 11 -20.50 -6.52 -7.81
CA SER A 11 -20.40 -5.99 -9.17
C SER A 11 -20.00 -4.51 -9.21
N HIS A 12 -20.50 -3.71 -8.27
CA HIS A 12 -20.19 -2.29 -8.18
C HIS A 12 -18.75 -2.05 -7.67
N ILE A 13 -18.28 -2.89 -6.75
CA ILE A 13 -16.90 -2.85 -6.26
C ILE A 13 -15.94 -3.19 -7.41
N GLU A 14 -16.21 -4.26 -8.16
CA GLU A 14 -15.42 -4.67 -9.32
C GLU A 14 -15.37 -3.56 -10.37
N ALA A 15 -16.53 -3.02 -10.76
CA ALA A 15 -16.62 -1.94 -11.73
C ALA A 15 -15.87 -0.67 -11.27
N MET A 16 -15.93 -0.31 -9.99
CA MET A 16 -15.14 0.80 -9.46
C MET A 16 -13.63 0.54 -9.59
N LEU A 17 -13.18 -0.66 -9.21
CA LEU A 17 -11.76 -1.01 -9.22
C LEU A 17 -11.21 -1.03 -10.66
N GLU A 18 -11.98 -1.56 -11.60
CA GLU A 18 -11.66 -1.54 -13.04
C GLU A 18 -11.61 -0.11 -13.59
N TRP A 19 -12.63 0.70 -13.31
CA TRP A 19 -12.67 2.10 -13.72
C TRP A 19 -11.44 2.88 -13.21
N ARG A 20 -11.09 2.72 -11.93
CA ARG A 20 -9.90 3.36 -11.36
C ARG A 20 -8.60 2.85 -11.98
N ALA A 21 -8.51 1.55 -12.27
CA ALA A 21 -7.35 0.97 -12.95
C ALA A 21 -7.19 1.55 -14.37
N GLY A 22 -8.29 1.73 -15.10
CA GLY A 22 -8.31 2.38 -16.43
C GLY A 22 -7.81 3.82 -16.41
N LEU A 23 -7.96 4.52 -15.28
CA LEU A 23 -7.42 5.87 -15.06
C LEU A 23 -5.97 5.88 -14.54
N GLY A 24 -5.33 4.72 -14.39
CA GLY A 24 -3.96 4.60 -13.91
C GLY A 24 -3.79 4.79 -12.39
N TYR A 25 -4.87 4.72 -11.60
CA TYR A 25 -4.75 4.75 -10.14
C TYR A 25 -4.11 3.46 -9.61
N ALA A 26 -3.34 3.59 -8.53
CA ALA A 26 -2.85 2.43 -7.79
C ALA A 26 -4.01 1.63 -7.19
N GLN A 27 -3.86 0.30 -7.12
CA GLN A 27 -4.86 -0.64 -6.59
C GLN A 27 -5.00 -0.62 -5.04
N THR A 28 -4.85 0.55 -4.42
CA THR A 28 -4.85 0.72 -2.95
C THR A 28 -6.20 0.40 -2.31
N LEU A 29 -7.29 0.40 -3.09
CA LEU A 29 -8.64 0.14 -2.61
C LEU A 29 -9.04 -1.34 -2.61
N VAL A 30 -8.26 -2.23 -3.26
CA VAL A 30 -8.62 -3.65 -3.39
C VAL A 30 -8.77 -4.30 -2.01
N TYR A 31 -7.76 -4.19 -1.16
CA TYR A 31 -7.78 -4.81 0.17
C TYR A 31 -8.89 -4.26 1.09
N PRO A 32 -9.06 -2.92 1.22
CA PRO A 32 -10.18 -2.36 1.97
C PRO A 32 -11.54 -2.83 1.43
N MET A 33 -11.72 -2.90 0.11
CA MET A 33 -12.99 -3.33 -0.48
C MET A 33 -13.26 -4.83 -0.28
N GLN A 34 -12.23 -5.67 -0.27
CA GLN A 34 -12.38 -7.08 0.12
C GLN A 34 -12.84 -7.21 1.58
N SER A 35 -12.29 -6.37 2.46
CA SER A 35 -12.72 -6.34 3.86
C SER A 35 -14.15 -5.86 4.00
N PHE A 36 -14.58 -4.87 3.20
CA PHE A 36 -15.96 -4.41 3.17
C PHE A 36 -16.92 -5.48 2.64
N ASP A 37 -16.59 -6.12 1.53
CA ASP A 37 -17.41 -7.19 0.95
C ASP A 37 -17.61 -8.36 1.91
N ARG A 38 -16.54 -8.82 2.57
CA ARG A 38 -16.64 -9.85 3.61
C ARG A 38 -17.53 -9.43 4.78
N PHE A 39 -17.43 -8.17 5.22
CA PHE A 39 -18.27 -7.64 6.27
C PHE A 39 -19.75 -7.64 5.87
N CYS A 40 -20.07 -7.19 4.65
CA CYS A 40 -21.43 -7.21 4.11
C CYS A 40 -21.99 -8.64 4.03
N THR A 41 -21.20 -9.59 3.51
CA THR A 41 -21.62 -11.00 3.42
C THR A 41 -21.89 -11.61 4.80
N ALA A 42 -21.08 -11.28 5.82
CA ALA A 42 -21.22 -11.85 7.16
C ALA A 42 -22.34 -11.22 8.00
N HIS A 43 -22.50 -9.89 7.93
CA HIS A 43 -23.33 -9.13 8.87
C HIS A 43 -24.55 -8.46 8.26
N ARG A 44 -24.59 -8.26 6.94
CA ARG A 44 -25.65 -7.56 6.22
C ARG A 44 -26.01 -8.27 4.90
N PRO A 45 -26.28 -9.59 4.91
CA PRO A 45 -26.61 -10.32 3.69
C PRO A 45 -27.91 -9.75 3.09
N GLY A 46 -27.86 -9.33 1.82
CA GLY A 46 -29.00 -8.75 1.11
C GLY A 46 -29.11 -7.22 1.16
N GLU A 47 -28.23 -6.54 1.91
CA GLU A 47 -28.12 -5.08 1.82
C GLU A 47 -27.62 -4.69 0.42
N THR A 48 -28.34 -3.78 -0.22
CA THR A 48 -28.03 -3.29 -1.58
C THR A 48 -27.83 -1.79 -1.63
N PHE A 49 -28.03 -1.11 -0.50
CA PHE A 49 -27.87 0.32 -0.36
C PHE A 49 -26.71 0.65 0.59
N VAL A 50 -25.79 1.51 0.14
CA VAL A 50 -24.70 1.99 1.00
C VAL A 50 -25.27 3.06 1.93
N SER A 51 -25.85 2.63 3.04
CA SER A 51 -26.44 3.49 4.07
C SER A 51 -25.38 4.07 5.02
N ARG A 52 -25.74 5.14 5.75
CA ARG A 52 -24.87 5.68 6.81
C ARG A 52 -24.54 4.60 7.84
N GLU A 53 -25.54 3.83 8.23
CA GLU A 53 -25.48 2.79 9.25
C GLU A 53 -24.55 1.65 8.83
N LEU A 54 -24.55 1.28 7.54
CA LEU A 54 -23.63 0.29 7.00
C LEU A 54 -22.18 0.81 7.03
N VAL A 55 -21.99 2.05 6.57
CA VAL A 55 -20.66 2.69 6.51
C VAL A 55 -20.05 2.83 7.91
N THR A 56 -20.82 3.32 8.88
CA THR A 56 -20.37 3.44 10.28
C THR A 56 -20.04 2.08 10.87
N ALA A 57 -20.95 1.10 10.73
CA ALA A 57 -20.75 -0.24 11.30
C ALA A 57 -19.49 -0.92 10.76
N TRP A 58 -19.20 -0.81 9.46
CA TRP A 58 -17.97 -1.36 8.89
C TRP A 58 -16.71 -0.64 9.37
N CYS A 59 -16.76 0.69 9.50
CA CYS A 59 -15.61 1.46 9.96
C CYS A 59 -15.25 1.17 11.43
N GLU A 60 -16.24 0.83 12.26
CA GLU A 60 -16.05 0.48 13.67
C GLU A 60 -15.68 -1.00 13.88
N GLU A 61 -15.98 -1.86 12.90
CA GLU A 61 -15.68 -3.29 12.95
C GLU A 61 -14.17 -3.57 13.14
N GLY A 62 -13.85 -4.24 14.25
CA GLY A 62 -12.48 -4.68 14.56
C GLY A 62 -11.50 -3.54 14.81
N ALA A 63 -12.00 -2.32 14.96
CA ALA A 63 -11.17 -1.13 15.03
C ALA A 63 -10.60 -0.95 16.45
N ARG A 64 -9.28 -0.97 16.59
CA ARG A 64 -8.59 -0.56 17.84
C ARG A 64 -8.61 0.96 18.05
N VAL A 65 -8.93 1.71 16.99
CA VAL A 65 -9.02 3.16 16.95
C VAL A 65 -10.29 3.52 16.21
N GLN A 66 -11.00 4.55 16.66
CA GLN A 66 -12.20 5.04 15.99
C GLN A 66 -11.86 5.44 14.53
N TRP A 67 -12.58 4.87 13.56
CA TRP A 67 -12.45 5.18 12.12
C TRP A 67 -11.04 4.99 11.52
N PRO A 68 -10.61 3.74 11.25
CA PRO A 68 -9.36 3.51 10.53
C PRO A 68 -9.37 4.25 9.20
N ALA A 69 -8.43 5.19 9.02
CA ALA A 69 -8.41 6.11 7.87
C ALA A 69 -8.48 5.38 6.52
N TYR A 70 -7.88 4.19 6.42
CA TYR A 70 -7.94 3.39 5.19
C TYR A 70 -9.35 2.86 4.87
N LYS A 71 -10.14 2.45 5.88
CA LYS A 71 -11.54 2.02 5.70
C LYS A 71 -12.39 3.24 5.29
N ALA A 72 -12.29 4.31 6.08
CA ALA A 72 -13.05 5.54 5.87
C ALA A 72 -12.79 6.17 4.48
N HIS A 73 -11.53 6.24 4.04
CA HIS A 73 -11.19 6.69 2.70
C HIS A 73 -11.76 5.76 1.61
N ALA A 74 -11.64 4.44 1.78
CA ALA A 74 -12.09 3.50 0.77
C ALA A 74 -13.61 3.53 0.56
N ILE A 75 -14.40 3.50 1.64
CA ILE A 75 -15.86 3.55 1.53
C ILE A 75 -16.37 4.89 1.03
N ARG A 76 -15.68 5.98 1.38
CA ARG A 76 -15.99 7.30 0.82
C ARG A 76 -15.79 7.34 -0.69
N GLU A 77 -14.68 6.79 -1.18
CA GLU A 77 -14.41 6.71 -2.62
C GLU A 77 -15.42 5.80 -3.33
N PHE A 78 -15.87 4.73 -2.69
CA PHE A 78 -16.94 3.86 -3.21
C PHE A 78 -18.28 4.59 -3.29
N GLY A 79 -18.70 5.29 -2.23
CA GLY A 79 -19.94 6.08 -2.25
C GLY A 79 -19.93 7.17 -3.34
N LYS A 80 -18.79 7.84 -3.54
CA LYS A 80 -18.63 8.80 -4.66
C LYS A 80 -18.75 8.13 -6.02
N TYR A 81 -18.12 6.96 -6.19
CA TYR A 81 -18.22 6.20 -7.43
C TYR A 81 -19.67 5.84 -7.74
N LEU A 82 -20.41 5.33 -6.75
CA LEU A 82 -21.84 5.01 -6.91
C LEU A 82 -22.64 6.24 -7.36
N LYS A 83 -22.45 7.38 -6.70
CA LYS A 83 -23.09 8.65 -7.10
C LYS A 83 -22.71 9.09 -8.52
N MET A 84 -21.47 8.87 -8.93
CA MET A 84 -21.00 9.21 -10.28
C MET A 84 -21.68 8.36 -11.37
N VAL A 85 -22.09 7.14 -11.05
CA VAL A 85 -22.83 6.24 -11.96
C VAL A 85 -24.35 6.26 -11.70
N ASP A 86 -24.86 7.35 -11.11
CA ASP A 86 -26.28 7.59 -10.80
C ASP A 86 -26.93 6.56 -9.86
N ILE A 87 -26.14 5.90 -9.02
CA ILE A 87 -26.62 5.03 -7.95
C ILE A 87 -26.66 5.80 -6.64
N ASP A 88 -27.80 5.74 -5.94
CA ASP A 88 -27.93 6.39 -4.64
C ASP A 88 -27.08 5.68 -3.58
N ALA A 89 -26.37 6.47 -2.78
CA ALA A 89 -25.44 6.01 -1.77
C ALA A 89 -25.13 7.13 -0.78
N PHE A 90 -24.95 6.78 0.49
CA PHE A 90 -24.35 7.67 1.47
C PHE A 90 -22.86 7.86 1.17
N VAL A 91 -22.44 9.11 1.00
CA VAL A 91 -21.03 9.48 0.87
C VAL A 91 -20.54 9.98 2.22
N LEU A 92 -19.57 9.27 2.81
CA LEU A 92 -18.95 9.68 4.07
C LEU A 92 -18.38 11.11 3.94
N PRO A 93 -18.75 12.06 4.82
CA PRO A 93 -18.17 13.41 4.83
C PRO A 93 -16.66 13.35 5.07
N ALA A 94 -15.90 14.26 4.45
CA ALA A 94 -14.44 14.26 4.58
C ALA A 94 -14.00 14.64 6.00
N GLU A 95 -14.81 15.44 6.67
CA GLU A 95 -14.63 15.97 8.02
C GLU A 95 -14.67 14.87 9.09
N TRP A 96 -15.27 13.71 8.77
CA TRP A 96 -15.37 12.57 9.66
C TRP A 96 -14.15 11.64 9.58
N ILE A 97 -13.30 11.84 8.57
CA ILE A 97 -12.06 11.06 8.41
C ILE A 97 -10.98 11.74 9.22
N ASN A 98 -10.66 11.16 10.38
CA ASN A 98 -9.56 11.63 11.21
C ASN A 98 -8.27 11.69 10.39
N GLN A 99 -7.64 12.86 10.34
CA GLN A 99 -6.30 12.96 9.79
C GLN A 99 -5.35 12.29 10.76
N PRO A 100 -4.55 11.29 10.33
CA PRO A 100 -3.55 10.72 11.20
C PRO A 100 -2.61 11.85 11.65
N ALA A 101 -2.41 11.99 12.96
CA ALA A 101 -1.42 12.89 13.49
C ALA A 101 -0.08 12.56 12.82
N ARG A 102 0.48 13.52 12.10
CA ARG A 102 1.72 13.31 11.35
C ARG A 102 2.85 13.20 12.37
N SER A 103 3.22 11.98 12.72
CA SER A 103 4.45 11.76 13.48
C SER A 103 5.62 12.28 12.63
N LEU A 104 6.53 13.04 13.25
CA LEU A 104 7.77 13.39 12.58
C LEU A 104 8.48 12.09 12.20
N PRO A 105 9.03 11.99 10.98
CA PRO A 105 9.83 10.84 10.60
C PRO A 105 11.02 10.73 11.56
N HIS A 106 11.27 9.52 12.08
CA HIS A 106 12.46 9.25 12.88
C HIS A 106 13.68 9.33 11.97
N ILE A 107 14.60 10.23 12.28
CA ILE A 107 15.88 10.35 11.59
C ILE A 107 16.89 9.55 12.40
N PHE A 108 17.46 8.52 11.78
CA PHE A 108 18.42 7.65 12.46
C PHE A 108 19.69 8.42 12.82
N THR A 109 20.19 8.20 14.02
CA THR A 109 21.53 8.65 14.42
C THR A 109 22.61 7.74 13.84
N ASP A 110 23.87 8.19 13.83
CA ASP A 110 24.99 7.38 13.37
C ASP A 110 25.15 6.08 14.18
N GLU A 111 24.87 6.13 15.49
CA GLU A 111 24.88 4.96 16.38
C GLU A 111 23.76 3.98 16.04
N GLU A 112 22.55 4.48 15.78
CA GLU A 112 21.42 3.64 15.38
C GLU A 112 21.67 3.01 14.01
N LEU A 113 22.23 3.74 13.05
CA LEU A 113 22.62 3.20 11.74
C LEU A 113 23.68 2.13 11.88
N THR A 114 24.72 2.38 12.69
CA THR A 114 25.77 1.40 12.96
C THR A 114 25.19 0.12 13.53
N THR A 115 24.35 0.25 14.57
CA THR A 115 23.68 -0.89 15.22
C THR A 115 22.76 -1.63 14.23
N PHE A 116 22.02 -0.90 13.42
CA PHE A 116 21.14 -1.47 12.40
C PHE A 116 21.91 -2.31 11.38
N PHE A 117 23.03 -1.79 10.84
CA PHE A 117 23.82 -2.54 9.85
C PHE A 117 24.58 -3.71 10.45
N LEU A 118 25.07 -3.61 11.68
CA LEU A 118 25.62 -4.76 12.40
C LEU A 118 24.58 -5.88 12.54
N ALA A 119 23.33 -5.52 12.85
CA ALA A 119 22.24 -6.50 12.91
C ALA A 119 21.91 -7.05 11.51
N ALA A 120 21.86 -6.21 10.47
CA ALA A 120 21.63 -6.64 9.10
C ALA A 120 22.69 -7.64 8.60
N ASP A 121 23.96 -7.41 8.95
CA ASP A 121 25.10 -8.25 8.57
C ASP A 121 25.15 -9.58 9.36
N SER A 122 24.41 -9.68 10.47
CA SER A 122 24.33 -10.89 11.29
C SER A 122 23.31 -11.92 10.80
N PHE A 123 22.51 -11.59 9.78
CA PHE A 123 21.55 -12.53 9.22
C PHE A 123 22.25 -13.69 8.51
N THR A 124 21.91 -14.92 8.86
CA THR A 124 22.39 -16.16 8.21
C THR A 124 21.35 -16.74 7.27
N ALA A 125 21.72 -17.51 6.25
CA ALA A 125 20.74 -18.22 5.40
C ALA A 125 19.70 -19.04 6.19
N CYS A 126 18.47 -19.16 5.65
CA CYS A 126 17.47 -20.08 6.16
C CYS A 126 16.68 -20.74 5.02
N PRO A 127 15.98 -21.88 5.25
CA PRO A 127 15.28 -22.60 4.18
C PRO A 127 14.27 -21.76 3.39
N ALA A 128 13.60 -20.81 4.04
CA ALA A 128 12.63 -19.92 3.40
C ALA A 128 13.28 -18.74 2.66
N SER A 129 14.56 -18.45 2.92
CA SER A 129 15.30 -17.36 2.28
C SER A 129 16.81 -17.66 2.27
N PRO A 130 17.27 -18.49 1.32
CA PRO A 130 18.64 -19.01 1.32
C PRO A 130 19.70 -17.94 1.07
N PHE A 131 19.34 -16.81 0.46
CA PHE A 131 20.27 -15.72 0.15
C PHE A 131 20.12 -14.51 1.08
N ARG A 132 19.36 -14.61 2.18
CA ARG A 132 19.07 -13.44 3.03
C ARG A 132 20.32 -12.81 3.65
N GLU A 133 21.35 -13.61 3.90
CA GLU A 133 22.65 -13.15 4.42
C GLU A 133 23.37 -12.18 3.47
N TYR A 134 23.12 -12.28 2.15
CA TYR A 134 23.64 -11.32 1.17
C TYR A 134 22.63 -10.22 0.86
N THR A 135 21.36 -10.60 0.67
CA THR A 135 20.31 -9.69 0.20
C THR A 135 19.99 -8.61 1.22
N ILE A 136 19.89 -8.94 2.52
CA ILE A 136 19.50 -7.99 3.55
C ILE A 136 20.54 -6.86 3.70
N PRO A 137 21.84 -7.15 3.89
CA PRO A 137 22.89 -6.13 3.92
C PRO A 137 22.90 -5.20 2.70
N VAL A 138 22.80 -5.77 1.50
CA VAL A 138 22.92 -5.02 0.25
C VAL A 138 21.70 -4.13 0.02
N VAL A 139 20.48 -4.65 0.20
CA VAL A 139 19.26 -3.87 -0.02
C VAL A 139 19.21 -2.65 0.89
N PHE A 140 19.55 -2.80 2.17
CA PHE A 140 19.52 -1.67 3.09
C PHE A 140 20.62 -0.64 2.81
N ARG A 141 21.83 -1.07 2.41
CA ARG A 141 22.89 -0.15 2.02
C ARG A 141 22.55 0.60 0.73
N LEU A 142 21.92 -0.05 -0.24
CA LEU A 142 21.38 0.63 -1.42
C LEU A 142 20.28 1.63 -1.04
N MET A 143 19.38 1.28 -0.13
CA MET A 143 18.35 2.21 0.33
C MET A 143 18.94 3.44 1.02
N LEU A 144 19.94 3.25 1.88
CA LEU A 144 20.60 4.35 2.58
C LEU A 144 21.45 5.20 1.61
N GLY A 145 22.37 4.58 0.88
CA GLY A 145 23.35 5.28 0.04
C GLY A 145 22.76 5.88 -1.24
N CYS A 146 21.76 5.23 -1.84
CA CYS A 146 21.12 5.69 -3.07
C CYS A 146 19.74 6.34 -2.84
N GLY A 147 19.30 6.45 -1.57
CA GLY A 147 17.98 7.01 -1.23
C GLY A 147 16.80 6.27 -1.87
N LEU A 148 16.91 4.94 -2.00
CA LEU A 148 15.87 4.14 -2.66
C LEU A 148 14.66 3.97 -1.75
N ARG A 149 13.46 4.09 -2.32
CA ARG A 149 12.24 3.67 -1.61
C ARG A 149 12.22 2.14 -1.49
N PRO A 150 11.56 1.57 -0.46
CA PRO A 150 11.49 0.11 -0.29
C PRO A 150 11.01 -0.64 -1.54
N GLN A 151 10.03 -0.08 -2.27
CA GLN A 151 9.54 -0.70 -3.51
C GLN A 151 10.51 -0.59 -4.68
N GLU A 152 11.34 0.47 -4.73
CA GLU A 152 12.36 0.64 -5.75
C GLU A 152 13.47 -0.40 -5.55
N ALA A 153 13.99 -0.52 -4.32
CA ALA A 153 15.01 -1.52 -3.99
C ALA A 153 14.54 -2.97 -4.22
N ARG A 154 13.28 -3.29 -3.87
CA ARG A 154 12.72 -4.63 -4.06
C ARG A 154 12.51 -5.03 -5.52
N ARG A 155 12.31 -4.05 -6.41
CA ARG A 155 12.03 -4.29 -7.84
C ARG A 155 13.27 -4.23 -8.72
N LEU A 156 14.43 -3.99 -8.13
CA LEU A 156 15.67 -3.85 -8.88
C LEU A 156 16.05 -5.18 -9.54
N HIS A 157 16.31 -5.13 -10.84
CA HIS A 157 16.83 -6.25 -11.61
C HIS A 157 18.35 -6.13 -11.76
N ARG A 158 19.03 -7.26 -12.01
CA ARG A 158 20.48 -7.27 -12.28
C ARG A 158 20.88 -6.33 -13.42
N ARG A 159 20.04 -6.22 -14.45
CA ARG A 159 20.28 -5.36 -15.62
C ARG A 159 20.25 -3.86 -15.29
N ASP A 160 19.67 -3.51 -14.15
CA ASP A 160 19.51 -2.12 -13.72
C ASP A 160 20.77 -1.63 -12.99
N VAL A 161 21.73 -2.51 -12.69
CA VAL A 161 22.97 -2.18 -12.00
C VAL A 161 24.14 -2.28 -12.99
N ASP A 162 24.75 -1.14 -13.29
CA ASP A 162 25.98 -1.03 -14.07
C ASP A 162 27.13 -0.81 -13.09
N LEU A 163 27.84 -1.88 -12.74
CA LEU A 163 28.98 -1.83 -11.82
C LEU A 163 30.20 -1.14 -12.45
N ASP A 164 30.36 -1.23 -13.78
CA ASP A 164 31.47 -0.59 -14.50
C ASP A 164 31.35 0.93 -14.45
N LYS A 165 30.11 1.44 -14.55
CA LYS A 165 29.81 2.87 -14.43
C LYS A 165 29.41 3.29 -13.01
N ALA A 166 29.35 2.37 -12.07
CA ALA A 166 28.83 2.56 -10.72
C ALA A 166 27.46 3.29 -10.71
N ILE A 167 26.49 2.78 -11.46
CA ILE A 167 25.15 3.38 -11.59
C ILE A 167 24.06 2.35 -11.34
N VAL A 168 23.04 2.74 -10.57
CA VAL A 168 21.73 2.06 -10.54
C VAL A 168 20.72 2.83 -11.36
N LEU A 169 20.08 2.15 -12.31
CA LEU A 169 18.89 2.63 -12.99
C LEU A 169 17.66 2.28 -12.15
N ILE A 170 16.87 3.27 -11.77
CA ILE A 170 15.60 3.05 -11.08
C ILE A 170 14.47 3.26 -12.08
N GLU A 171 13.91 2.14 -12.56
CA GLU A 171 12.74 2.12 -13.44
C GLU A 171 11.45 2.35 -12.63
N GLN A 172 10.46 3.05 -13.21
CA GLN A 172 9.06 3.00 -12.76
C GLN A 172 8.78 3.51 -11.33
N THR A 173 9.30 4.69 -10.99
CA THR A 173 9.00 5.37 -9.70
C THR A 173 7.58 5.97 -9.65
N LYS A 174 7.11 6.41 -8.47
CA LYS A 174 5.83 7.14 -8.33
C LYS A 174 5.85 8.37 -9.27
N ARG A 175 4.99 8.38 -10.30
CA ARG A 175 4.94 9.29 -11.47
C ARG A 175 5.70 8.86 -12.75
N ASN A 176 6.09 7.59 -12.86
CA ASN A 176 6.61 7.00 -14.09
C ASN A 176 7.87 7.72 -14.63
N LYS A 177 8.78 8.12 -13.72
CA LYS A 177 10.05 8.75 -14.06
C LYS A 177 11.20 7.84 -13.69
N ASP A 178 12.08 7.62 -14.65
CA ASP A 178 13.31 6.86 -14.45
C ASP A 178 14.42 7.81 -13.99
N ARG A 179 15.34 7.30 -13.16
CA ARG A 179 16.53 8.06 -12.75
C ARG A 179 17.74 7.14 -12.66
N ARG A 180 18.91 7.68 -12.96
CA ARG A 180 20.21 7.05 -12.69
C ARG A 180 20.73 7.59 -11.37
N VAL A 181 21.10 6.71 -10.46
CA VAL A 181 21.70 7.07 -9.17
C VAL A 181 23.13 6.53 -9.16
N PRO A 182 24.14 7.37 -8.90
CA PRO A 182 25.51 6.89 -8.74
C PRO A 182 25.59 6.02 -7.48
N ILE A 183 26.38 4.96 -7.56
CA ILE A 183 26.75 4.11 -6.44
C ILE A 183 28.12 4.58 -6.01
N ASP A 184 28.28 4.90 -4.74
CA ASP A 184 29.60 5.02 -4.16
C ASP A 184 30.07 3.62 -3.75
N ALA A 185 31.33 3.28 -4.06
CA ALA A 185 31.91 2.00 -3.68
C ALA A 185 32.21 1.93 -2.16
N GLY A 186 32.15 3.08 -1.48
CA GLY A 186 32.59 3.25 -0.10
C GLY A 186 34.08 3.57 -0.01
#